data_AF-A0A2E5HPN9-F1
#
_entry.id   AF-A0A2E5HPN9-F1
#
_cell.length_a   1.000
_cell.length_b   1.000
_cell.length_c   1.000
_cell.angle_alpha   90.00
_cell.angle_beta   90.00
_cell.angle_gamma   90.00
#
_symmetry.space_group_name_H-M   'P 1'
#
loop_
_entity.id
_entity.type
_entity.pdbx_description
1 polymer ?
#
loop_
_entity_poly.entity_id
_entity_poly.type
_entity_poly.pdbx_seq_one_letter_code
_entity_poly.pdbx_strand_id
1 'polypeptide(L)'
;MSGGSTKVGGEEIGVDGPRARELVEGGATLVDVRTPGEFKSGHIDGAVNIPLQEIKRRHSEIPAGPVVLYCRSGNRSAQAARALHGLGHTELYDLGPMHAW
;
A
#
# COMPACT_ATOMS: atom_id res chain seq x y z
N MET A 1 12.85 -10.80 -7.93
CA MET A 1 12.47 -12.02 -7.19
C MET A 1 12.66 -11.71 -5.72
N SER A 2 11.66 -11.50 -4.87
CA SER A 2 10.26 -11.91 -4.84
C SER A 2 9.45 -10.81 -4.14
N GLY A 3 8.28 -10.44 -4.68
CA GLY A 3 7.26 -9.77 -3.87
C GLY A 3 7.06 -10.59 -2.60
N GLY A 4 7.11 -9.95 -1.43
CA GLY A 4 6.90 -10.64 -0.17
C GLY A 4 5.55 -11.34 -0.20
N SER A 5 5.47 -12.58 0.29
CA SER A 5 4.21 -13.33 0.38
C SER A 5 3.33 -12.69 1.47
N THR A 6 2.70 -11.56 1.14
CA THR A 6 1.77 -10.89 2.03
C THR A 6 0.40 -11.51 1.84
N LYS A 7 -0.08 -12.17 2.90
CA LYS A 7 -1.43 -12.73 2.93
C LYS A 7 -2.35 -11.95 3.85
N VAL A 8 -3.56 -11.68 3.37
CA VAL A 8 -4.66 -11.03 4.10
C VAL A 8 -5.95 -11.78 3.81
N GLY A 9 -6.71 -12.16 4.85
CA GLY A 9 -7.95 -12.94 4.66
C GLY A 9 -7.77 -14.34 4.06
N GLY A 10 -6.53 -14.82 3.93
CA GLY A 10 -6.19 -16.07 3.24
C GLY A 10 -5.79 -15.88 1.77
N GLU A 11 -5.96 -14.68 1.22
CA GLU A 11 -5.57 -14.31 -0.13
C GLU A 11 -4.14 -13.76 -0.17
N GLU A 12 -3.40 -14.09 -1.23
CA GLU A 12 -2.09 -13.52 -1.53
C GLU A 12 -2.28 -12.17 -2.22
N ILE A 13 -1.80 -11.10 -1.59
CA ILE A 13 -1.96 -9.73 -2.08
C ILE A 13 -0.62 -9.08 -2.48
N GLY A 14 0.50 -9.80 -2.31
CA GLY A 14 1.81 -9.31 -2.71
C GLY A 14 1.90 -9.13 -4.22
N VAL A 15 2.38 -7.97 -4.68
CA VAL A 15 2.60 -7.67 -6.10
C VAL A 15 4.03 -7.18 -6.34
N ASP A 16 4.55 -7.39 -7.55
CA ASP A 16 5.82 -6.81 -7.97
C ASP A 16 5.64 -5.42 -8.59
N GLY A 17 6.76 -4.76 -8.92
CA GLY A 17 6.80 -3.41 -9.48
C GLY A 17 5.97 -3.25 -10.76
N PRO A 18 6.16 -4.09 -11.80
CA PRO A 18 5.35 -4.04 -13.01
C PRO A 18 3.85 -4.15 -12.73
N ARG A 19 3.42 -5.13 -11.92
CA ARG A 19 2.01 -5.29 -11.60
C ARG A 19 1.45 -4.11 -10.81
N ALA A 20 2.22 -3.57 -9.87
CA ALA A 20 1.83 -2.39 -9.10
C ALA A 20 1.63 -1.16 -10.01
N ARG A 21 2.49 -0.97 -11.02
CA ARG A 21 2.33 0.09 -12.02
C ARG A 21 1.07 -0.07 -12.85
N GLU A 22 0.81 -1.27 -13.38
CA GLU A 22 -0.41 -1.56 -14.15
C GLU A 22 -1.68 -1.23 -13.35
N LEU A 23 -1.71 -1.58 -12.07
CA LEU A 23 -2.84 -1.29 -11.18
C LEU A 23 -3.03 0.21 -11.00
N VAL A 24 -1.96 0.97 -10.76
CA VAL A 24 -2.00 2.43 -10.57
C VAL A 24 -2.40 3.14 -11.87
N GLU A 25 -1.87 2.72 -13.02
CA GLU A 25 -2.29 3.21 -14.35
C GLU A 25 -3.77 2.90 -14.63
N GLY A 26 -4.27 1.78 -14.12
CA GLY A 26 -5.69 1.40 -14.14
C GLY A 26 -6.59 2.12 -13.14
N GLY A 27 -6.05 3.05 -12.33
CA GLY A 27 -6.80 3.86 -11.38
C GLY A 27 -6.72 3.42 -9.92
N ALA A 28 -5.85 2.48 -9.56
CA ALA A 28 -5.63 2.13 -8.16
C ALA A 28 -5.03 3.31 -7.38
N THR A 29 -5.47 3.48 -6.13
CA THR A 29 -4.89 4.48 -5.23
C THR A 29 -3.56 3.96 -4.70
N LEU A 30 -2.47 4.68 -4.99
CA LEU A 30 -1.16 4.38 -4.43
C LEU A 30 -1.00 5.05 -3.06
N VAL A 31 -0.77 4.26 -2.02
CA VAL A 31 -0.70 4.73 -0.62
C VAL A 31 0.68 4.45 -0.03
N ASP A 32 1.35 5.53 0.37
CA ASP A 32 2.58 5.47 1.15
C ASP A 32 2.27 5.48 2.64
N VAL A 33 2.57 4.38 3.32
CA VAL A 33 2.30 4.23 4.77
C VAL A 33 3.48 4.60 5.67
N ARG A 34 4.52 5.22 5.10
CA ARG A 34 5.65 5.78 5.84
C ARG A 34 5.26 7.06 6.60
N THR A 35 6.19 7.56 7.40
CA THR A 35 6.00 8.84 8.10
C THR A 35 5.94 10.02 7.12
N PRO A 36 5.30 11.15 7.49
CA PRO A 36 5.29 12.34 6.65
C PRO A 36 6.68 12.88 6.33
N GLY A 37 7.65 12.70 7.24
CA GLY A 37 9.05 13.08 7.01
C GLY A 37 9.72 12.24 5.91
N GLU A 38 9.54 10.91 5.95
CA GLU A 38 10.01 10.02 4.88
C GLU A 38 9.35 10.36 3.54
N PHE A 39 8.03 10.60 3.54
CA PHE A 39 7.30 10.97 2.33
C PHE A 39 7.81 12.28 1.72
N LYS A 40 8.00 13.32 2.54
CA LYS A 40 8.55 14.62 2.11
C LYS A 40 9.98 14.52 1.58
N SER A 41 10.78 13.56 2.07
CA SER A 41 12.15 13.35 1.60
C SER A 41 12.25 12.67 0.23
N GLY A 42 11.13 12.17 -0.30
CA GLY A 42 11.05 11.46 -1.57
C GLY A 42 10.04 10.31 -1.47
N HIS A 43 9.12 10.25 -2.43
CA HIS A 43 8.06 9.26 -2.52
C HIS A 43 7.81 8.91 -3.99
N ILE A 44 7.04 7.86 -4.23
CA ILE A 44 6.59 7.49 -5.57
C ILE A 44 5.56 8.52 -6.04
N ASP A 45 5.75 9.07 -7.24
CA ASP A 45 4.85 10.06 -7.82
C ASP A 45 3.39 9.59 -7.83
N GLY A 46 2.47 10.48 -7.46
CA GLY A 46 1.04 10.18 -7.36
C GLY A 46 0.61 9.46 -6.09
N ALA A 47 1.53 9.06 -5.21
CA ALA A 47 1.18 8.45 -3.94
C ALA A 47 0.52 9.44 -2.96
N VAL A 48 -0.46 8.98 -2.20
CA VAL A 48 -1.00 9.69 -1.03
C VAL A 48 -0.34 9.18 0.25
N ASN A 49 0.01 10.08 1.17
CA ASN A 49 0.60 9.67 2.45
C ASN A 49 -0.46 9.47 3.53
N ILE A 50 -0.62 8.22 3.95
CA ILE A 50 -1.43 7.85 5.13
C ILE A 50 -0.56 6.96 6.02
N PRO A 51 0.15 7.54 7.01
CA PRO A 51 1.07 6.79 7.86
C PRO A 51 0.39 5.60 8.53
N LEU A 52 1.10 4.47 8.66
CA LEU A 52 0.57 3.24 9.29
C LEU A 52 -0.10 3.50 10.65
N GLN A 53 0.46 4.41 11.45
CA GLN A 53 -0.08 4.74 12.78
C GLN A 53 -1.43 5.46 12.73
N GLU A 54 -1.74 6.11 11.60
CA GLU A 54 -2.97 6.87 11.39
C GLU A 54 -3.97 6.14 10.49
N ILE A 55 -3.56 5.04 9.85
CA ILE A 55 -4.34 4.35 8.82
C ILE A 55 -5.75 3.99 9.30
N LYS A 56 -5.90 3.52 10.55
CA LYS A 56 -7.21 3.14 11.10
C LYS A 56 -8.16 4.33 11.28
N ARG A 57 -7.63 5.53 11.50
CA ARG A 57 -8.43 6.76 11.69
C ARG A 57 -8.70 7.46 10.36
N ARG A 58 -7.76 7.35 9.42
CA ARG A 58 -7.74 8.08 8.15
C ARG A 58 -8.09 7.22 6.94
N HIS A 59 -8.48 5.95 7.12
CA HIS A 59 -8.79 5.05 6.01
C HIS A 59 -9.92 5.57 5.10
N SER A 60 -10.83 6.38 5.63
CA SER A 60 -11.89 7.03 4.86
C SER A 60 -11.40 8.10 3.88
N GLU A 61 -10.13 8.53 3.97
CA GLU A 61 -9.50 9.40 2.98
C GLU A 61 -9.07 8.61 1.72
N ILE A 62 -8.99 7.27 1.82
CA ILE A 62 -8.68 6.40 0.68
C ILE A 62 -9.96 6.27 -0.17
N PRO A 63 -9.93 6.66 -1.45
CA PRO A 63 -11.07 6.44 -2.35
C PRO A 63 -11.48 4.97 -2.40
N ALA A 64 -12.77 4.72 -2.67
CA ALA A 64 -13.24 3.37 -2.92
C ALA A 64 -12.57 2.77 -4.17
N GLY A 65 -12.25 1.47 -4.12
CA GLY A 65 -11.63 0.72 -5.21
C GLY A 65 -10.25 0.15 -4.87
N PRO A 66 -9.46 -0.23 -5.88
CA PRO A 66 -8.15 -0.84 -5.71
C PRO A 66 -7.14 0.06 -4.99
N VAL A 67 -6.40 -0.51 -4.04
CA VAL A 67 -5.37 0.19 -3.26
C VAL A 67 -4.05 -0.55 -3.36
N VAL A 68 -2.98 0.15 -3.77
CA VAL A 68 -1.61 -0.35 -3.75
C VAL A 68 -0.89 0.29 -2.57
N LEU A 69 -0.41 -0.53 -1.63
CA LEU A 69 0.29 -0.08 -0.42
C LEU A 69 1.79 -0.32 -0.58
N TYR A 70 2.58 0.65 -0.15
CA TYR A 70 4.03 0.48 -0.03
C TYR A 70 4.59 1.21 1.18
N CYS A 71 5.80 0.82 1.57
CA CYS A 71 6.56 1.55 2.56
C CYS A 71 8.06 1.47 2.25
N ARG A 72 8.94 1.70 3.22
CA ARG A 72 10.39 1.62 2.98
C ARG A 72 10.87 0.20 2.68
N SER A 73 10.38 -0.79 3.44
CA SER A 73 10.95 -2.15 3.47
C SER A 73 9.91 -3.29 3.40
N GLY A 74 8.64 -2.97 3.19
CA GLY A 74 7.51 -3.93 3.14
C GLY A 74 6.78 -4.23 4.46
N ASN A 75 7.45 -4.13 5.62
CA ASN A 75 6.81 -4.52 6.89
C ASN A 75 5.61 -3.65 7.29
N ARG A 76 5.63 -2.35 6.94
CA ARG A 76 4.54 -1.43 7.30
C ARG A 76 3.37 -1.53 6.34
N SER A 77 3.61 -1.78 5.06
CA SER A 77 2.54 -1.93 4.06
C SER A 77 1.74 -3.22 4.30
N ALA A 78 2.41 -4.33 4.65
CA ALA A 78 1.72 -5.56 5.07
C ALA A 78 0.81 -5.36 6.30
N GLN A 79 1.26 -4.57 7.30
CA GLN A 79 0.46 -4.23 8.47
C GLN A 79 -0.73 -3.32 8.11
N ALA A 80 -0.51 -2.35 7.23
CA ALA A 80 -1.56 -1.46 6.77
C ALA A 80 -2.64 -2.23 5.99
N ALA A 81 -2.26 -3.16 5.12
CA ALA A 81 -3.18 -4.00 4.36
C ALA A 81 -4.10 -4.80 5.29
N ARG A 82 -3.53 -5.45 6.32
CA ARG A 82 -4.32 -6.17 7.34
C ARG A 82 -5.29 -5.25 8.09
N ALA A 83 -4.85 -4.03 8.44
CA ALA A 83 -5.70 -3.06 9.12
C ALA A 83 -6.86 -2.59 8.23
N LEU A 84 -6.58 -2.26 6.97
CA LEU A 84 -7.59 -1.81 6.00
C LEU A 84 -8.60 -2.92 5.67
N HIS A 85 -8.14 -4.17 5.53
CA HIS A 85 -9.04 -5.31 5.35
C HIS A 85 -10.00 -5.47 6.52
N GLY A 86 -9.51 -5.35 7.76
CA GLY A 86 -10.37 -5.36 8.95
C GLY A 86 -11.36 -4.20 9.03
N LEU A 87 -11.17 -3.15 8.22
CA LEU A 87 -12.05 -1.97 8.11
C LEU A 87 -12.94 -2.04 6.86
N GLY A 88 -12.91 -3.13 6.10
CA GLY A 88 -13.80 -3.37 4.97
C GLY A 88 -13.23 -3.03 3.58
N HIS A 89 -11.95 -2.68 3.46
CA HIS A 89 -11.31 -2.57 2.15
C HIS A 89 -11.05 -3.98 1.59
N THR A 90 -11.52 -4.25 0.37
CA THR A 90 -11.49 -5.59 -0.23
C THR A 90 -10.47 -5.74 -1.36
N GLU A 91 -10.13 -4.66 -2.06
CA GLU A 91 -9.18 -4.69 -3.19
C GLU A 91 -7.83 -4.10 -2.76
N LEU A 92 -7.02 -4.91 -2.08
CA LEU A 92 -5.74 -4.49 -1.51
C LEU A 92 -4.58 -5.22 -2.20
N TYR A 93 -3.52 -4.48 -2.51
CA TYR A 93 -2.28 -4.99 -3.07
C TYR A 93 -1.09 -4.46 -2.28
N ASP A 94 -0.14 -5.31 -1.94
CA ASP A 94 1.07 -4.95 -1.20
C ASP A 94 2.28 -4.99 -2.14
N LEU A 95 2.75 -3.82 -2.57
CA LEU A 95 4.01 -3.68 -3.31
C LEU A 95 5.22 -3.99 -2.42
N GLY A 96 5.07 -3.79 -1.10
CA GLY A 96 6.13 -3.99 -0.13
C GLY A 96 7.11 -2.81 -0.08
N PRO A 97 8.41 -3.01 -0.39
CA PRO A 97 9.41 -1.95 -0.29
C PRO A 97 9.34 -0.97 -1.46
N MET A 98 9.59 0.31 -1.19
CA MET A 98 9.58 1.39 -2.17
C MET A 98 10.55 1.15 -3.34
N HIS A 99 11.67 0.48 -3.09
CA HIS A 99 12.65 0.16 -4.15
C HIS A 99 12.18 -0.96 -5.09
N ALA A 100 11.02 -1.59 -4.83
CA ALA A 100 10.39 -2.52 -5.75
C ALA A 100 9.48 -1.81 -6.75
N TRP A 101 9.16 -0.53 -6.51
CA TRP A 101 8.59 0.34 -7.54
C TRP A 101 9.59 0.51 -8.67
#